data_AF-A0A386C7P3-F1
#
_entry.id   AF-A0A386C7P3-F1
#
_cell.length_a   1.000
_cell.length_b   1.000
_cell.length_c   1.000
_cell.angle_alpha   90.00
_cell.angle_beta   90.00
_cell.angle_gamma   90.00
#
_symmetry.space_group_name_H-M   'P 1'
#
loop_
_entity.id
_entity.type
_entity.pdbx_description
1 polymer ?
#
loop_
_entity_poly.entity_id
_entity_poly.type
_entity_poly.pdbx_seq_one_letter_code
_entity_poly.pdbx_strand_id
1 'polypeptide(L)'
;GIRSHRWTLAIIAADLFGTGYPDLFFANDYGVSELFANRAGKRFDDVAAQAGVGMSPKSGMNASVGDIFNDGRLAIYKANITEPGNLLQGNDLWVPKSAANADDVRQPRDGARRRSGRMERGARSLAT
;
A
#
# COMPACT_ATOMS: atom_id res chain seq x y z
N GLY A 1 1.93 -15.86 -4.06
CA GLY A 1 1.74 -14.82 -5.09
C GLY A 1 0.84 -13.72 -4.56
N ILE A 2 0.61 -12.68 -5.37
CA ILE A 2 -0.35 -11.59 -5.06
C ILE A 2 -1.77 -12.14 -5.13
N ARG A 3 -2.61 -11.75 -4.16
CA ARG A 3 -4.04 -12.09 -4.12
C ARG A 3 -4.85 -10.80 -4.17
N SER A 4 -5.06 -10.29 -5.38
CA SER A 4 -6.06 -9.25 -5.65
C SER A 4 -7.19 -9.86 -6.48
N HIS A 5 -8.42 -9.42 -6.20
CA HIS A 5 -9.63 -9.82 -6.92
C HIS A 5 -10.34 -8.60 -7.53
N ARG A 6 -9.61 -7.50 -7.71
CA ARG A 6 -10.16 -6.24 -8.21
C ARG A 6 -10.16 -6.22 -9.73
N TRP A 7 -10.92 -5.27 -10.26
CA TRP A 7 -10.97 -4.98 -11.68
C TRP A 7 -9.78 -4.10 -12.01
N THR A 8 -8.63 -4.74 -12.24
CA THR A 8 -7.37 -4.06 -12.55
C THR A 8 -7.24 -3.86 -14.05
N LEU A 9 -7.09 -2.61 -14.48
CA LEU A 9 -6.92 -2.28 -15.89
C LEU A 9 -5.45 -2.11 -16.28
N ALA A 10 -4.63 -1.55 -15.38
CA ALA A 10 -3.21 -1.37 -15.60
C ALA A 10 -2.39 -1.72 -14.36
N ILE A 11 -1.18 -2.23 -14.59
CA ILE A 11 -0.16 -2.49 -13.56
C ILE A 11 1.13 -1.79 -13.99
N ILE A 12 1.78 -1.10 -13.05
CA ILE A 12 3.15 -0.61 -13.23
C ILE A 12 4.08 -1.46 -12.37
N ALA A 13 5.26 -1.79 -12.92
CA ALA A 13 6.40 -2.28 -12.17
C ALA A 13 7.54 -1.25 -12.18
N ALA A 14 7.94 -0.78 -11.00
CA ALA A 14 9.02 0.20 -10.86
C ALA A 14 9.61 0.16 -9.44
N ASP A 15 10.88 0.56 -9.27
CA ASP A 15 11.50 0.65 -7.94
C ASP A 15 11.03 1.94 -7.23
N LEU A 16 9.80 1.91 -6.72
CA LEU A 16 9.11 3.08 -6.15
C LEU A 16 9.67 3.46 -4.78
N PHE A 17 10.35 2.53 -4.12
CA PHE A 17 10.96 2.74 -2.80
C PHE A 17 12.49 2.73 -2.81
N GLY A 18 13.14 2.69 -3.97
CA GLY A 18 14.62 2.79 -4.09
C GLY A 18 15.36 1.58 -3.50
N THR A 19 14.75 0.40 -3.53
CA THR A 19 15.31 -0.83 -2.95
C THR A 19 16.16 -1.64 -3.93
N GLY A 20 16.17 -1.27 -5.21
CA GLY A 20 16.69 -2.07 -6.31
C GLY A 20 15.76 -3.20 -6.76
N TYR A 21 14.55 -3.31 -6.20
CA TYR A 21 13.56 -4.33 -6.57
C TYR A 21 12.26 -3.66 -7.02
N PRO A 22 11.73 -3.97 -8.21
CA PRO A 22 10.48 -3.37 -8.67
C PRO A 22 9.29 -3.72 -7.78
N ASP A 23 8.63 -2.69 -7.28
CA ASP A 23 7.32 -2.70 -6.62
C ASP A 23 6.20 -2.72 -7.67
N LEU A 24 4.96 -2.99 -7.24
CA LEU A 24 3.83 -3.07 -8.16
C LEU A 24 2.68 -2.16 -7.75
N PHE A 25 2.24 -1.28 -8.65
CA PHE A 25 1.03 -0.46 -8.49
C PHE A 25 -0.08 -0.96 -9.40
N PHE A 26 -1.28 -1.14 -8.85
CA PHE A 26 -2.46 -1.63 -9.55
C PHE A 26 -3.46 -0.47 -9.72
N ALA A 27 -3.68 -0.05 -10.97
CA ALA A 27 -4.72 0.90 -11.34
C ALA A 27 -6.04 0.15 -11.51
N ASN A 28 -6.86 0.20 -10.47
CA ASN A 28 -8.17 -0.43 -10.47
C ASN A 28 -9.23 0.52 -11.05
N ASP A 29 -10.10 -0.05 -11.89
CA ASP A 29 -11.27 0.60 -12.50
C ASP A 29 -12.48 0.62 -11.53
N TYR A 30 -12.49 -0.31 -10.57
CA TYR A 30 -13.46 -0.34 -9.50
C TYR A 30 -12.80 -0.64 -8.15
N GLY A 31 -13.17 0.13 -7.13
CA GLY A 31 -12.52 0.10 -5.82
C GLY A 31 -11.26 0.96 -5.75
N VAL A 32 -10.45 0.73 -4.72
CA VAL A 32 -9.21 1.49 -4.47
C VAL A 32 -8.03 0.90 -5.23
N SER A 33 -7.09 1.74 -5.66
CA SER A 33 -5.80 1.29 -6.18
C SER A 33 -4.99 0.56 -5.11
N GLU A 34 -4.16 -0.39 -5.53
CA GLU A 34 -3.31 -1.18 -4.65
C GLU A 34 -1.84 -0.88 -4.95
N LEU A 35 -0.99 -0.97 -3.93
CA LEU A 35 0.45 -0.80 -4.05
C LEU A 35 1.13 -1.89 -3.25
N PHE A 36 1.99 -2.64 -3.90
CA PHE A 36 2.67 -3.79 -3.34
C PHE A 36 4.18 -3.56 -3.30
N ALA A 37 4.76 -3.59 -2.11
CA ALA A 37 6.21 -3.49 -1.93
C ALA A 37 6.88 -4.83 -2.18
N ASN A 38 7.91 -4.86 -3.03
CA ASN A 38 8.69 -6.05 -3.29
C ASN A 38 9.72 -6.27 -2.18
N ARG A 39 9.63 -7.42 -1.51
CA ARG A 39 10.54 -7.79 -0.41
C ARG A 39 11.74 -8.55 -0.95
N ALA A 40 12.59 -7.83 -1.67
CA ALA A 40 13.85 -8.35 -2.23
C ALA A 40 13.67 -9.64 -3.04
N GLY A 41 12.62 -9.70 -3.87
CA GLY A 41 12.29 -10.83 -4.73
C GLY A 41 11.63 -12.02 -4.03
N LYS A 42 11.36 -11.94 -2.71
CA LYS A 42 10.82 -13.08 -1.93
C LYS A 42 9.31 -13.10 -1.89
N ARG A 43 8.67 -11.93 -1.76
CA ARG A 43 7.21 -11.76 -1.67
C ARG A 43 6.82 -10.31 -1.93
N PHE A 44 5.52 -10.07 -2.00
CA PHE A 44 4.91 -8.74 -2.09
C PHE A 44 4.01 -8.50 -0.88
N ASP A 45 4.18 -7.35 -0.24
CA ASP A 45 3.32 -6.91 0.87
C ASP A 45 2.41 -5.77 0.37
N ASP A 46 1.11 -5.80 0.67
CA ASP A 46 0.21 -4.67 0.40
C ASP A 46 0.55 -3.51 1.35
N VAL A 47 0.88 -2.37 0.77
CA VAL A 47 1.35 -1.18 1.47
C VAL A 47 0.56 0.06 1.04
N ALA A 48 -0.57 -0.10 0.34
CA ALA A 48 -1.33 1.00 -0.22
C ALA A 48 -1.72 2.04 0.85
N ALA A 49 -2.32 1.59 1.95
CA ALA A 49 -2.76 2.48 3.02
C ALA A 49 -1.59 3.23 3.69
N GLN A 50 -0.47 2.53 3.94
CA GLN A 50 0.74 3.09 4.54
C GLN A 50 1.39 4.13 3.62
N ALA A 51 1.36 3.88 2.31
CA ALA A 51 1.89 4.78 1.30
C ALA A 51 0.94 5.94 0.96
N GLY A 52 -0.31 5.93 1.46
CA GLY A 52 -1.33 6.91 1.08
C GLY A 52 -1.89 6.72 -0.33
N VAL A 53 -1.77 5.50 -0.87
CA VAL A 53 -2.42 5.07 -2.12
C VAL A 53 -3.80 4.52 -1.81
N GLY A 54 -4.75 4.73 -2.72
CA GLY A 54 -6.08 4.11 -2.62
C GLY A 54 -6.99 4.77 -1.58
N MET A 55 -6.81 6.06 -1.32
CA MET A 55 -7.62 6.81 -0.35
C MET A 55 -9.09 6.95 -0.78
N SER A 56 -9.37 6.92 -2.08
CA SER A 56 -10.73 6.99 -2.64
C SER A 56 -10.86 6.03 -3.83
N PRO A 57 -11.98 5.31 -3.97
CA PRO A 57 -12.24 4.50 -5.15
C PRO A 57 -12.47 5.39 -6.37
N LYS A 58 -11.80 5.08 -7.49
CA LYS A 58 -11.91 5.78 -8.76
C LYS A 58 -11.71 4.79 -9.92
N SER A 59 -12.25 5.14 -11.07
CA SER A 59 -12.21 4.39 -12.32
C SER A 59 -10.89 4.62 -13.05
N GLY A 60 -9.87 3.85 -12.66
CA GLY A 60 -8.54 3.90 -13.25
C GLY A 60 -8.52 3.41 -14.69
N MET A 61 -8.09 4.29 -15.58
CA MET A 61 -7.95 4.05 -17.02
C MET A 61 -6.53 3.67 -17.43
N ASN A 62 -5.52 4.16 -16.70
CA ASN A 62 -4.11 3.85 -16.91
C ASN A 62 -3.27 4.30 -15.70
N ALA A 63 -2.01 3.91 -15.63
CA ALA A 63 -1.03 4.57 -14.79
C ALA A 63 0.35 4.62 -15.47
N SER A 64 1.11 5.69 -15.21
CA SER A 64 2.50 5.88 -15.63
C SER A 64 3.40 6.29 -14.47
N VAL A 65 4.71 6.09 -14.61
CA VAL A 65 5.72 6.37 -13.58
C VAL A 65 6.84 7.24 -14.14
N GLY A 66 7.40 8.12 -13.31
CA GLY A 66 8.58 8.92 -13.68
C GLY A 66 9.14 9.75 -12.53
N ASP A 67 10.42 10.14 -12.63
CA ASP A 67 11.06 11.12 -11.73
C ASP A 67 10.69 12.54 -12.18
N ILE A 68 9.49 12.97 -11.82
CA ILE A 68 8.91 14.23 -12.30
C ILE A 68 9.52 15.47 -11.63
N PHE A 69 10.19 15.30 -10.48
CA PHE A 69 10.80 16.38 -9.72
C PHE A 69 12.32 16.40 -9.83
N ASN A 70 12.90 15.46 -10.59
CA ASN A 70 14.34 15.31 -10.77
C ASN A 70 15.09 15.19 -9.43
N ASP A 71 14.52 14.42 -8.50
CA ASP A 71 15.06 14.19 -7.16
C ASP A 71 15.38 12.72 -6.90
N GLY A 72 15.36 11.90 -7.95
CA GLY A 72 15.63 10.47 -7.91
C GLY A 72 14.46 9.63 -7.42
N ARG A 73 13.28 10.23 -7.17
CA ARG A 73 12.11 9.50 -6.67
C ARG A 73 11.04 9.38 -7.74
N LEU A 74 10.62 8.14 -7.98
CA LEU A 74 9.58 7.84 -8.95
C LEU A 74 8.18 8.17 -8.39
N ALA A 75 7.47 9.07 -9.06
CA ALA A 75 6.06 9.38 -8.83
C ALA A 75 5.17 8.53 -9.73
N ILE A 76 3.94 8.27 -9.30
CA ILE A 76 2.91 7.58 -10.09
C ILE A 76 1.83 8.58 -10.49
N TYR A 77 1.56 8.65 -11.78
CA TYR A 77 0.38 9.33 -12.30
C TYR A 77 -0.66 8.30 -12.72
N LYS A 78 -1.83 8.30 -12.08
CA LYS A 78 -2.97 7.46 -12.44
C LYS A 78 -4.00 8.30 -13.17
N ALA A 79 -4.29 7.93 -14.41
CA ALA A 79 -5.42 8.48 -15.15
C ALA A 79 -6.71 7.80 -14.69
N ASN A 80 -7.72 8.59 -14.35
CA ASN A 80 -9.07 8.13 -14.04
C ASN A 80 -10.06 8.66 -15.08
N ILE A 81 -11.26 8.07 -15.16
CA ILE A 81 -12.35 8.67 -15.92
C ILE A 81 -12.61 10.09 -15.39
N THR A 82 -12.35 11.07 -16.25
CA THR A 82 -12.37 12.50 -15.93
C THR A 82 -13.00 13.24 -17.10
N GLU A 83 -14.29 12.99 -17.31
CA GLU A 83 -15.09 13.57 -18.40
C GLU A 83 -16.28 14.34 -17.82
N PRO A 84 -16.34 15.68 -18.01
CA PRO A 84 -17.49 16.48 -17.59
C PRO A 84 -18.81 15.95 -18.16
N GLY A 85 -19.87 15.94 -17.35
CA GLY A 85 -21.19 15.44 -17.76
C GLY A 85 -21.34 13.91 -17.77
N ASN A 86 -20.24 13.15 -17.70
CA ASN A 86 -20.27 11.69 -17.55
C ASN A 86 -19.80 11.27 -16.15
N LEU A 87 -18.52 11.43 -15.87
CA LEU A 87 -17.91 11.06 -14.59
C LEU A 87 -16.62 11.85 -14.40
N LEU A 88 -16.60 12.72 -13.39
CA LEU A 88 -15.48 13.62 -13.11
C LEU A 88 -14.82 13.24 -11.78
N GLN A 89 -13.87 12.30 -11.82
CA GLN A 89 -13.15 11.84 -10.62
C GLN A 89 -11.78 12.50 -10.41
N GLY A 90 -11.22 13.08 -11.48
CA GLY A 90 -9.88 13.67 -11.46
C GLY A 90 -8.78 12.61 -11.39
N ASN A 91 -7.62 12.96 -11.94
CA ASN A 91 -6.44 12.09 -11.94
C ASN A 91 -5.69 12.15 -10.61
N ASP A 92 -4.92 11.11 -10.31
CA ASP A 92 -4.13 11.05 -9.09
C ASP A 92 -2.63 11.21 -9.41
N LEU A 93 -1.95 12.03 -8.61
CA LEU A 93 -0.49 12.09 -8.58
C LEU A 93 -0.02 11.64 -7.21
N TRP A 94 0.59 10.46 -7.15
CA TRP A 94 1.22 9.95 -5.95
C TRP A 94 2.73 10.19 -5.99
N VAL A 95 3.27 10.71 -4.89
CA VAL A 95 4.70 11.00 -4.73
C VAL A 95 5.17 10.33 -3.44
N PRO A 96 6.29 9.59 -3.47
CA PRO A 96 6.84 8.97 -2.27
C PRO A 96 7.33 10.04 -1.29
N LYS A 97 6.93 9.92 -0.01
CA LYS A 97 7.29 10.88 1.05
C LYS A 97 8.80 10.93 1.34
N SER A 98 9.53 9.82 1.17
CA SER A 98 10.98 9.76 1.30
C SER A 98 11.56 8.54 0.56
N ALA A 99 12.84 8.59 0.17
CA ALA A 99 13.57 7.44 -0.38
C ALA A 99 13.85 6.34 0.69
N ALA A 100 13.75 6.68 1.98
CA ALA A 100 13.97 5.75 3.09
C ALA A 100 12.75 4.86 3.41
N ASN A 101 11.62 5.06 2.71
CA ASN A 101 10.34 4.42 3.02
C ASN A 101 10.34 2.89 2.91
N ALA A 102 11.33 2.27 2.26
CA ALA A 102 11.41 0.82 2.20
C ALA A 102 11.42 0.18 3.60
N ASP A 103 12.11 0.82 4.56
CA ASP A 103 12.30 0.31 5.92
C ASP A 103 11.16 0.70 6.86
N ASP A 104 10.53 1.87 6.68
CA ASP A 104 9.34 2.27 7.45
C ASP A 104 8.07 1.51 7.00
N VAL A 105 8.03 1.07 5.75
CA VAL A 105 6.98 0.20 5.21
C VAL A 105 7.20 -1.26 5.63
N ARG A 106 8.32 -1.63 6.29
CA ARG A 106 8.65 -3.04 6.63
C ARG A 106 7.74 -3.72 7.65
N GLN A 107 6.87 -3.05 8.41
CA GLN A 107 6.05 -3.75 9.41
C GLN A 107 4.66 -3.14 9.68
N PRO A 108 3.57 -3.91 9.51
CA PRO A 108 2.60 -4.04 10.60
C PRO A 108 3.26 -4.87 11.71
N ARG A 109 3.32 -4.34 12.93
CA ARG A 109 3.77 -5.12 14.10
C ARG A 109 2.92 -6.38 14.20
N ASP A 110 3.51 -7.55 13.96
CA ASP A 110 2.99 -8.84 14.43
C ASP A 110 3.03 -8.83 15.97
N GLY A 111 2.05 -8.18 16.57
CA GLY A 111 2.08 -7.83 18.01
C GLY A 111 0.74 -7.90 18.73
N ALA A 112 -0.34 -8.31 18.07
CA ALA A 112 -1.63 -8.56 18.72
C ALA A 112 -1.84 -10.06 19.01
N ARG A 113 -0.80 -10.78 19.47
CA ARG A 113 -1.04 -12.02 20.22
C ARG A 113 -1.50 -11.63 21.61
N ARG A 114 -2.83 -11.67 21.82
CA ARG A 114 -3.45 -11.71 23.14
C ARG A 114 -2.70 -12.75 23.97
N ARG A 115 -1.91 -12.31 24.95
CA ARG A 115 -1.44 -13.20 26.02
C ARG A 115 -2.66 -13.51 26.87
N SER A 116 -3.25 -14.67 26.65
CA SER A 116 -4.13 -15.33 27.60
C SER A 116 -3.32 -15.65 28.86
N GLY A 117 -3.23 -14.68 29.76
CA GLY A 117 -2.70 -14.88 31.11
C GLY A 117 -3.76 -15.57 31.95
N ARG A 118 -3.61 -16.89 32.07
CA ARG A 118 -4.23 -17.75 33.07
C ARG A 118 -4.19 -17.07 34.45
N MET A 119 -5.34 -16.67 35.00
CA MET A 119 -5.44 -16.26 36.40
C MET A 119 -5.19 -17.49 37.27
N GLU A 120 -4.02 -17.57 37.89
CA GLU A 120 -3.80 -18.44 39.03
C GLU A 120 -4.54 -17.86 40.24
N ARG A 121 -5.55 -18.59 40.72
CA ARG A 121 -6.21 -18.32 42.00
C ARG A 121 -5.24 -18.68 43.13
N GLY A 122 -4.53 -17.69 43.65
CA GLY A 122 -3.79 -17.80 44.90
C GLY A 122 -4.76 -17.90 46.08
N ALA A 123 -4.74 -19.04 46.76
CA ALA A 123 -5.37 -19.23 48.05
C ALA A 123 -4.75 -18.29 49.10
N ARG A 124 -5.57 -17.60 49.87
CA ARG A 124 -5.17 -17.05 51.17
C ARG A 124 -6.09 -17.62 52.25
N SER A 125 -5.51 -18.50 53.04
CA SER A 125 -5.95 -18.85 54.39
C SER A 125 -5.66 -17.65 55.29
N LEU A 126 -6.64 -17.25 56.09
CA LEU A 126 -6.45 -16.41 57.28
C LEU A 126 -7.38 -16.96 58.36
N ALA A 127 -6.79 -17.80 59.21
CA ALA A 127 -7.24 -18.01 60.57
C ALA A 127 -6.39 -17.12 61.47
N THR A 128 -7.02 -16.23 62.23
CA THR A 128 -6.85 -16.06 63.69
C THR A 128 -8.00 -15.17 64.16
#